data_AF-A0A963AJM6-F1
#
_entry.id   AF-A0A963AJM6-F1
#
_cell.length_a   1.000
_cell.length_b   1.000
_cell.length_c   1.000
_cell.angle_alpha   90.00
_cell.angle_beta   90.00
_cell.angle_gamma   90.00
#
_symmetry.space_group_name_H-M   'P 1'
#
loop_
_entity.id
_entity.type
_entity.pdbx_description
1 polymer ?
#
loop_
_entity_poly.entity_id
_entity_poly.type
_entity_poly.pdbx_seq_one_letter_code
_entity_poly.pdbx_strand_id
1 'polypeptide(L)' 'PVVTQPTPHMVAGCPFTTPAGTPMPCVTAQWVSAAVRVKAGGVPVLLQDSQATCIPNGTPVSIAATQVRVRGV' A
#
# COMPACT_ATOMS: atom_id res chain seq x y z
N PRO A 1 15.23 0.40 8.67
CA PRO A 1 14.15 -0.57 8.42
C PRO A 1 13.53 -0.27 7.04
N VAL A 2 13.17 -1.31 6.28
CA VAL A 2 12.56 -1.17 4.95
C VAL A 2 11.34 -2.09 4.87
N VAL A 3 10.32 -1.66 4.14
CA VAL A 3 9.08 -2.40 3.96
C VAL A 3 9.15 -3.18 2.64
N THR A 4 8.85 -4.47 2.68
CA THR A 4 8.80 -5.34 1.51
C THR A 4 7.36 -5.58 1.05
N GLN A 5 7.16 -5.87 -0.24
CA GLN A 5 5.83 -6.05 -0.84
C GLN A 5 4.87 -7.03 -0.12
N PRO A 6 5.30 -8.21 0.41
CA PRO A 6 4.39 -9.15 1.07
C PRO A 6 3.99 -8.69 2.48
N THR A 7 4.48 -7.55 2.96
CA THR A 7 4.12 -7.04 4.28
C THR A 7 2.64 -6.65 4.27
N PRO A 8 1.80 -7.14 5.20
CA PRO A 8 0.42 -6.72 5.29
C PRO A 8 0.34 -5.27 5.80
N HIS A 9 -0.41 -4.42 5.09
CA HIS A 9 -0.62 -3.02 5.46
C HIS A 9 -2.07 -2.75 5.78
N MET A 10 -2.31 -2.16 6.95
CA MET A 10 -3.63 -1.69 7.35
C MET A 10 -3.89 -0.28 6.80
N VAL A 11 -5.13 -0.05 6.38
CA VAL A 11 -5.57 1.24 5.82
C VAL A 11 -6.25 2.05 6.92
N ALA A 12 -5.63 3.14 7.35
CA ALA A 12 -6.06 3.91 8.53
C ALA A 12 -7.14 4.98 8.25
N GLY A 13 -7.73 5.02 7.05
CA GLY A 13 -8.61 6.13 6.66
C GLY A 13 -9.61 5.82 5.55
N CYS A 14 -10.01 4.56 5.36
CA CYS A 14 -11.00 4.26 4.34
C CYS A 14 -12.39 4.73 4.79
N PRO A 15 -13.10 5.57 4.01
CA PRO A 15 -14.47 5.94 4.33
C PRO A 15 -15.35 4.69 4.33
N PHE A 16 -16.02 4.44 5.45
CA PHE A 16 -16.88 3.26 5.67
C PHE A 16 -18.10 3.20 4.72
N THR A 17 -18.34 4.26 3.95
CA THR A 17 -19.48 4.41 3.04
C THR A 17 -18.99 4.48 1.60
N THR A 18 -19.20 3.42 0.82
CA THR A 18 -19.14 3.52 -0.64
C THR A 18 -20.45 4.13 -1.16
N PRO A 19 -20.47 4.80 -2.35
CA PRO A 19 -21.68 5.40 -2.92
C PRO A 19 -22.87 4.43 -3.09
N ALA A 20 -22.60 3.12 -3.06
CA ALA A 20 -23.60 2.07 -3.18
C ALA A 20 -24.33 1.72 -1.85
N GLY A 21 -24.04 2.40 -0.74
CA GLY A 21 -24.79 2.23 0.52
C GLY A 21 -24.45 0.97 1.32
N THR A 22 -23.57 0.10 0.82
CA THR A 22 -23.10 -1.09 1.56
C THR A 22 -21.81 -0.74 2.31
N PRO A 23 -21.73 -0.97 3.63
CA PRO A 23 -20.51 -0.78 4.39
C PRO A 23 -19.46 -1.78 3.93
N MET A 24 -18.43 -1.29 3.25
CA MET A 24 -17.35 -2.11 2.72
C MET A 24 -16.05 -1.71 3.43
N PRO A 25 -15.68 -2.40 4.52
CA PRO A 25 -14.50 -2.04 5.29
C PRO A 25 -13.26 -2.37 4.46
N CYS A 26 -12.48 -1.35 4.16
CA CYS A 26 -11.20 -1.48 3.47
C CYS A 26 -10.13 -1.53 4.54
N VAL A 27 -9.74 -2.74 4.91
CA VAL A 27 -8.86 -2.99 6.05
C VAL A 27 -7.45 -3.32 5.58
N THR A 28 -7.31 -3.94 4.41
CA THR A 28 -6.04 -4.40 3.86
C THR A 28 -5.69 -3.70 2.55
N ALA A 29 -4.44 -3.28 2.43
CA ALA A 29 -3.87 -2.80 1.18
C ALA A 29 -3.16 -3.95 0.46
N GLN A 30 -3.51 -4.18 -0.80
CA GLN A 30 -2.84 -5.09 -1.71
C GLN A 30 -1.95 -4.30 -2.68
N TRP A 31 -0.64 -4.53 -2.60
CA TRP A 31 0.34 -3.84 -3.44
C TRP A 31 0.42 -4.45 -4.84
N VAL A 32 0.07 -3.63 -5.83
CA VAL A 32 0.08 -4.01 -7.26
C VAL A 32 1.45 -3.73 -7.87
N SER A 33 2.12 -2.65 -7.45
CA SER A 33 3.48 -2.32 -7.87
C SER A 33 4.43 -2.19 -6.69
N ALA A 34 5.70 -2.50 -6.94
CA ALA A 34 6.81 -2.44 -5.98
C ALA A 34 8.11 -2.12 -6.72
N ALA A 35 9.21 -1.90 -5.99
CA ALA A 35 10.52 -1.61 -6.58
C ALA A 35 11.05 -2.78 -7.41
N VAL A 36 11.47 -2.51 -8.64
CA VAL A 36 12.00 -3.55 -9.55
C VAL A 36 13.50 -3.81 -9.31
N ARG A 37 14.25 -2.75 -8.95
CA ARG A 37 15.71 -2.80 -8.76
C ARG A 37 16.12 -2.99 -7.31
N VAL A 38 15.41 -2.34 -6.38
CA VAL A 38 15.76 -2.38 -4.95
C VAL A 38 15.03 -3.55 -4.31
N LYS A 39 15.80 -4.50 -3.80
CA LYS A 39 15.28 -5.69 -3.10
C LYS A 39 15.91 -5.78 -1.71
N ALA A 40 15.12 -6.16 -0.72
CA ALA A 40 15.59 -6.50 0.62
C ALA A 40 15.33 -7.99 0.86
N GLY A 41 16.38 -8.76 1.13
CA GLY A 41 16.25 -10.22 1.31
C GLY A 41 15.68 -10.95 0.07
N GLY A 42 15.96 -10.45 -1.14
CA GLY A 42 15.44 -11.01 -2.39
C GLY A 42 14.03 -10.54 -2.77
N VAL A 43 13.35 -9.80 -1.89
CA VAL A 43 11.97 -9.34 -2.08
C VAL A 43 11.94 -7.86 -2.49
N PRO A 44 11.11 -7.47 -3.49
CA PRO A 44 10.87 -6.07 -3.84
C PRO A 44 10.49 -5.21 -2.63
N VAL A 45 11.12 -4.04 -2.49
CA VAL A 45 10.75 -3.06 -1.46
C VAL A 45 9.62 -2.16 -1.95
N LEU A 46 8.84 -1.62 -1.01
CA LEU A 46 7.79 -0.64 -1.31
C LEU A 46 8.37 0.78 -1.24
N LEU A 47 8.03 1.59 -2.24
CA LEU A 47 8.46 2.98 -2.40
C LEU A 47 7.24 3.91 -2.36
N GLN A 48 7.48 5.22 -2.27
CA GLN A 48 6.40 6.21 -2.29
C GLN A 48 5.57 6.18 -3.60
N ASP A 49 6.19 5.77 -4.71
CA ASP A 49 5.54 5.66 -6.02
C ASP A 49 4.87 4.28 -6.24
N SER A 50 4.92 3.39 -5.25
CA SER A 50 4.25 2.10 -5.31
C SER A 50 2.73 2.27 -5.22
N GLN A 51 2.00 1.48 -6.00
CA GLN A 51 0.54 1.53 -6.07
C GLN A 51 -0.04 0.33 -5.33
N ALA A 52 -1.06 0.59 -4.53
CA ALA A 52 -1.85 -0.41 -3.86
C ALA A 52 -3.34 -0.15 -4.02
N THR A 53 -4.11 -1.23 -4.02
CA THR A 53 -5.57 -1.19 -3.98
C THR A 53 -6.05 -1.76 -2.66
N CYS A 54 -7.04 -1.12 -2.07
CA CYS A 54 -7.73 -1.66 -0.91
C CYS A 54 -8.62 -2.83 -1.31
N ILE A 55 -8.64 -3.88 -0.49
CA ILE A 55 -9.60 -4.97 -0.62
C ILE A 55 -10.66 -4.84 0.48
N PRO A 56 -11.96 -4.98 0.17
CA PRO A 56 -12.54 -5.42 -1.10
C PRO A 56 -13.10 -4.28 -1.99
N ASN A 57 -12.95 -3.02 -1.58
CA ASN A 57 -13.55 -1.87 -2.28
C ASN A 57 -12.83 -1.46 -3.59
N GLY A 58 -11.59 -1.90 -3.82
CA GLY A 58 -10.79 -1.55 -4.97
C GLY A 58 -10.27 -0.11 -5.01
N THR A 59 -10.40 0.68 -3.94
CA THR A 59 -9.95 2.09 -3.96
C THR A 59 -8.43 2.18 -3.95
N PRO A 60 -7.83 3.17 -4.63
CA PRO A 60 -6.41 3.41 -4.55
C PRO A 60 -6.01 3.83 -3.13
N VAL A 61 -4.92 3.26 -2.62
CA VAL A 61 -4.32 3.63 -1.34
C VAL A 61 -3.34 4.78 -1.57
N SER A 62 -3.37 5.78 -0.69
CA SER A 62 -2.33 6.80 -0.62
C SER A 62 -1.32 6.47 0.47
N ILE A 63 -0.03 6.64 0.17
CA ILE A 63 1.05 6.40 1.13
C ILE A 63 1.27 7.66 1.95
N ALA A 64 0.79 7.66 3.20
CA ALA A 64 0.86 8.84 4.07
C ALA A 64 2.27 9.12 4.61
N ALA A 65 3.06 8.07 4.85
CA ALA A 65 4.40 8.20 5.40
C ALA A 65 5.33 7.15 4.79
N THR A 66 6.53 7.60 4.41
CA THR A 66 7.64 6.76 3.98
C THR A 66 8.90 7.15 4.73
N GLN A 67 9.93 6.32 4.65
CA GLN A 67 11.22 6.63 5.23
C GLN A 67 11.85 7.79 4.43
N VAL A 68 12.11 8.92 5.11
CA VAL A 68 12.51 10.17 4.43
C VAL A 68 14.01 10.26 4.09
N ARG A 69 14.85 9.41 4.69
CA ARG A 69 16.32 9.48 4.58
C ARG A 69 16.88 8.68 3.40
N VAL A 70 16.10 7.79 2.78
CA VAL A 70 16.49 6.91 1.68
C VAL A 70 15.38 6.90 0.64
N ARG A 71 15.72 7.26 -0.59
CA ARG A 71 14.82 7.22 -1.75
C ARG A 71 15.39 6.25 -2.78
N GLY A 72 14.56 5.33 -3.27
CA GLY A 72 14.86 4.56 -4.48
C GLY A 72 14.40 5.37 -5.67
N VAL A 73 15.33 5.91 -6.45
CA VAL A 73 15.09 6.54 -7.76
C VAL A 73 15.54 5.61 -8.88
#